data_AF-A0A380DTU1-F1
#
_entry.id   AF-A0A380DTU1-F1
#
_cell.length_a   1.000
_cell.length_b   1.000
_cell.length_c   1.000
_cell.angle_alpha   90.00
_cell.angle_beta   90.00
_cell.angle_gamma   90.00
#
_symmetry.space_group_name_H-M   'P 1'
#
loop_
_entity.id
_entity.type
_entity.pdbx_description
1 polymer ?
#
loop_
_entity_poly.entity_id
_entity_poly.type
_entity_poly.pdbx_seq_one_letter_code
_entity_poly.pdbx_strand_id
1 'polypeptide(L)'
;MFQKLSKFATKSFLVWMLVAAVIGFIFPQHVATLGKWVPYLLGIVMLGMGLTITPNDFKMVFKAPRAVIIGVCLQFSIMPTLAFIIAKSFHLPT
;
A
#
# COMPACT_ATOMS: atom_id res chain seq x y z
N MET A 1 3.24 21.03 -19.04
CA MET A 1 2.07 20.15 -19.33
C MET A 1 2.09 18.87 -18.50
N PHE A 2 3.18 18.08 -18.53
CA PHE A 2 3.34 16.81 -17.79
C PHE A 2 3.17 16.90 -16.26
N GLN A 3 3.61 18.00 -15.62
CA GLN A 3 3.45 18.22 -14.17
C GLN A 3 1.98 18.33 -13.72
N LYS A 4 1.08 18.86 -14.57
CA LYS A 4 -0.36 18.93 -14.28
C LYS A 4 -1.02 17.54 -14.39
N LEU A 5 -0.58 16.73 -15.34
CA LEU A 5 -1.07 15.37 -15.56
C LEU A 5 -0.67 14.44 -14.40
N SER A 6 0.56 14.55 -13.91
CA SER A 6 1.03 13.79 -12.75
C SER A 6 0.23 14.12 -11.49
N LYS A 7 0.02 15.42 -11.19
CA LYS A 7 -0.82 15.84 -10.06
C LYS A 7 -2.29 15.41 -10.20
N PHE A 8 -2.82 15.41 -11.42
CA PHE A 8 -4.19 14.93 -11.69
C PHE A 8 -4.32 13.42 -11.47
N ALA A 9 -3.33 12.63 -11.89
CA ALA A 9 -3.29 11.19 -11.67
C ALA A 9 -3.22 10.85 -10.17
N THR A 10 -2.38 11.54 -9.39
CA THR A 10 -2.30 11.33 -7.94
C THR A 10 -3.58 11.73 -7.22
N LYS A 11 -4.18 12.88 -7.60
CA LYS A 11 -5.43 13.35 -6.98
C LYS A 11 -6.64 12.45 -7.33
N SER A 12 -6.64 11.88 -8.53
CA SER A 12 -7.72 11.01 -9.03
C SER A 12 -7.43 9.52 -8.78
N PHE A 13 -6.38 9.18 -8.04
CA PHE A 13 -5.96 7.80 -7.80
C PHE A 13 -7.10 6.94 -7.23
N LEU A 14 -7.88 7.49 -6.29
CA LEU A 14 -9.01 6.79 -5.68
C LEU A 14 -10.11 6.47 -6.70
N VAL A 15 -10.40 7.39 -7.62
CA VAL A 15 -11.39 7.18 -8.69
C VAL A 15 -10.93 6.07 -9.63
N TRP A 16 -9.66 6.09 -10.05
CA TRP A 16 -9.09 5.03 -10.89
C TRP A 16 -9.05 3.67 -10.18
N MET A 17 -8.73 3.65 -8.88
CA MET A 17 -8.77 2.44 -8.06
C MET A 17 -10.18 1.85 -8.00
N LEU A 18 -11.21 2.68 -7.77
CA LEU A 18 -12.61 2.23 -7.74
C LEU A 18 -13.04 1.66 -9.09
N VAL A 19 -12.72 2.34 -10.19
CA VAL A 19 -13.03 1.85 -11.55
C VAL A 19 -12.35 0.51 -11.81
N ALA A 20 -11.08 0.36 -11.45
CA ALA A 20 -10.35 -0.90 -11.58
C ALA A 20 -10.98 -2.03 -10.74
N ALA A 21 -11.44 -1.72 -9.52
CA ALA A 21 -12.13 -2.69 -8.66
C ALA A 21 -13.45 -3.17 -9.27
N VAL A 22 -14.25 -2.24 -9.83
CA VAL A 22 -15.51 -2.58 -10.51
C VAL A 22 -15.26 -3.44 -11.75
N ILE A 23 -14.24 -3.10 -12.55
CA ILE A 23 -13.86 -3.90 -13.73
C ILE A 23 -13.42 -5.31 -13.32
N GLY A 24 -12.64 -5.42 -12.24
CA GLY A 24 -12.22 -6.71 -11.68
C GLY A 24 -13.38 -7.57 -11.20
N PHE A 25 -14.45 -6.95 -10.70
CA PHE A 25 -15.67 -7.65 -10.29
C PHE A 25 -16.48 -8.17 -11.49
N ILE A 26 -16.58 -7.39 -12.57
CA ILE A 26 -17.38 -7.75 -13.76
C ILE A 26 -16.66 -8.80 -14.64
N PHE A 27 -15.33 -8.75 -14.75
CA PHE A 27 -14.54 -9.63 -15.64
C PHE A 27 -13.42 -10.38 -14.90
N PRO A 28 -13.75 -11.36 -14.02
CA PRO A 28 -12.77 -12.02 -13.16
C PRO A 28 -11.74 -12.85 -13.95
N GLN A 29 -12.11 -13.46 -15.08
CA GLN A 29 -11.20 -14.31 -15.86
C GLN A 29 -10.00 -13.56 -16.45
N HIS A 30 -10.22 -12.33 -16.92
CA HIS A 30 -9.14 -11.52 -17.52
C HIS A 30 -8.23 -10.93 -16.44
N VAL A 31 -8.81 -10.51 -15.31
CA VAL A 31 -8.07 -9.94 -14.18
C VAL A 31 -7.28 -11.00 -13.41
N ALA A 32 -7.74 -12.25 -13.38
CA ALA A 32 -7.01 -13.36 -12.77
C ALA A 32 -5.65 -13.62 -13.45
N THR A 33 -5.56 -13.45 -14.78
CA THR A 33 -4.28 -13.57 -15.51
C THR A 33 -3.33 -12.43 -15.17
N LEU A 34 -3.84 -11.23 -14.91
CA LEU A 34 -3.04 -10.09 -14.43
C LEU A 34 -2.48 -10.33 -13.02
N GLY A 35 -3.11 -11.20 -12.22
CA GLY A 35 -2.60 -11.61 -10.91
C GLY A 35 -1.16 -12.11 -10.93
N LYS A 36 -0.74 -12.79 -12.01
CA LYS A 36 0.64 -13.27 -12.20
C LYS A 36 1.67 -12.13 -12.29
N TRP A 37 1.24 -10.95 -12.73
CA TRP A 37 2.10 -9.78 -12.89
C TRP A 37 2.18 -8.90 -11.64
N VAL A 38 1.30 -9.13 -10.65
CA VAL A 38 1.24 -8.33 -9.41
C VAL A 38 2.59 -8.27 -8.68
N PRO A 39 3.37 -9.36 -8.53
CA PRO A 39 4.66 -9.28 -7.86
C PRO A 39 5.66 -8.35 -8.59
N TYR A 40 5.67 -8.37 -9.92
CA TYR A 40 6.55 -7.52 -10.73
C TYR A 40 6.14 -6.04 -10.64
N LEU A 41 4.83 -5.78 -10.75
CA LEU A 41 4.27 -4.44 -10.60
C LEU A 41 4.54 -3.87 -9.20
N LEU A 42 4.33 -4.67 -8.16
CA LEU A 42 4.61 -4.30 -6.77
C LEU A 42 6.10 -4.05 -6.56
N GLY A 43 6.96 -4.88 -7.17
CA GLY A 43 8.42 -4.69 -7.14
C GLY A 43 8.85 -3.34 -7.71
N ILE A 44 8.27 -2.92 -8.85
CA ILE A 44 8.53 -1.60 -9.44
C ILE A 44 8.09 -0.48 -8.49
N VAL A 45 6.92 -0.60 -7.86
CA VAL A 45 6.42 0.42 -6.90
C VAL A 45 7.29 0.50 -5.65
N MET A 46 7.69 -0.65 -5.09
CA MET A 46 8.58 -0.71 -3.93
C MET A 46 9.97 -0.16 -4.24
N LEU A 47 10.50 -0.43 -5.45
CA LEU A 47 11.73 0.19 -5.93
C LEU A 47 11.58 1.70 -6.07
N GLY A 48 10.45 2.17 -6.60
CA GLY A 48 10.12 3.59 -6.68
C GLY A 48 10.16 4.27 -5.32
N MET A 49 9.55 3.67 -4.29
CA MET A 49 9.67 4.16 -2.91
C MET A 49 11.13 4.18 -2.45
N GLY A 50 11.90 3.11 -2.68
CA GLY A 50 13.31 3.03 -2.31
C GLY A 50 14.20 4.10 -2.96
N LEU A 51 14.00 4.38 -4.25
CA LEU A 51 14.74 5.41 -5.00
C LEU A 51 14.46 6.83 -4.51
N THR A 52 13.32 7.06 -3.84
CA THR A 52 12.98 8.35 -3.23
C THR A 52 13.54 8.54 -1.83
N ILE A 53 14.01 7.48 -1.17
CA ILE A 53 14.58 7.58 0.18
C ILE A 53 15.95 8.26 0.08
N THR A 54 16.12 9.34 0.86
CA THR A 54 17.40 10.03 0.97
C THR A 54 18.15 9.64 2.25
N PRO A 55 19.49 9.77 2.26
CA PRO A 55 20.29 9.53 3.48
C PRO A 55 19.89 10.41 4.67
N ASN A 56 19.23 11.54 4.44
CA ASN A 56 18.71 12.40 5.51
C ASN A 56 17.50 11.77 6.22
N ASP A 57 16.67 11.01 5.52
CA ASP A 57 15.54 10.27 6.11
C ASP A 57 16.07 9.20 7.08
N PHE A 58 17.15 8.50 6.71
CA PHE A 58 17.85 7.58 7.61
C PHE A 58 18.42 8.28 8.84
N LYS A 59 19.01 9.47 8.70
CA LYS A 59 19.50 10.25 9.86
C LYS A 59 18.36 10.64 10.79
N MET A 60 17.17 10.93 10.27
CA MET A 60 16.00 11.23 11.11
C MET A 60 15.61 10.03 11.97
N VAL A 61 15.70 8.81 11.42
CA VAL A 61 15.47 7.57 12.17
C VAL A 61 16.44 7.43 13.34
N PHE A 62 17.73 7.74 13.13
CA PHE A 62 18.74 7.73 14.20
C PHE A 62 18.63 8.89 15.19
N LYS A 63 18.09 10.04 14.78
CA LYS A 63 17.88 11.20 15.67
C LYS A 63 16.71 10.99 16.64
N ALA A 64 15.67 10.27 16.23
CA ALA A 64 14.48 10.01 17.03
C ALA A 64 14.16 8.50 17.16
N PRO A 65 15.08 7.68 17.68
CA PRO A 65 14.93 6.23 17.66
C PRO A 65 13.76 5.75 18.51
N ARG A 66 13.45 6.45 19.62
CA ARG A 66 12.30 6.12 20.48
C ARG A 66 10.98 6.24 19.72
N ALA A 67 10.80 7.30 18.94
CA ALA A 67 9.57 7.53 18.18
C ALA A 67 9.40 6.48 17.06
N VAL A 68 10.49 6.14 16.37
CA VAL A 68 10.47 5.13 15.31
C VAL A 68 10.15 3.75 15.88
N ILE A 69 10.81 3.33 16.97
CA ILE A 69 10.58 2.02 17.58
C ILE A 69 9.13 1.91 18.07
N ILE A 70 8.60 2.94 18.73
CA ILE A 70 7.19 2.96 19.14
C ILE A 70 6.28 2.85 17.92
N GLY A 71 6.55 3.62 16.85
CA GLY A 71 5.78 3.54 15.60
C GLY A 71 5.79 2.14 14.99
N VAL A 72 6.95 1.49 14.94
CA VAL A 72 7.11 0.11 14.46
C VAL A 72 6.34 -0.88 15.35
N CYS A 73 6.51 -0.82 16.66
CA CYS A 73 5.78 -1.69 17.59
C CYS A 73 4.26 -1.51 17.47
N LEU A 74 3.79 -0.27 17.37
CA LEU A 74 2.38 0.02 17.16
C LEU A 74 1.90 -0.49 15.80
N GLN A 75 2.66 -0.29 14.72
CA GLN A 75 2.27 -0.79 13.40
C GLN A 75 2.15 -2.33 13.37
N PHE A 76 3.13 -3.04 13.94
CA PHE A 76 3.13 -4.50 13.99
C PHE A 76 2.23 -5.11 15.06
N SER A 77 1.77 -4.34 16.05
CA SER A 77 0.81 -4.81 17.04
C SER A 77 -0.62 -4.44 16.65
N ILE A 78 -0.88 -3.17 16.35
CA ILE A 78 -2.23 -2.66 16.07
C ILE A 78 -2.80 -3.30 14.80
N MET A 79 -2.06 -3.33 13.69
CA MET A 79 -2.61 -3.83 12.43
C MET A 79 -3.02 -5.32 12.51
N PRO A 80 -2.17 -6.24 13.03
CA PRO A 80 -2.56 -7.65 13.17
C PRO A 80 -3.63 -7.88 14.24
N THR A 81 -3.56 -7.18 15.39
CA THR A 81 -4.54 -7.35 16.47
C THR A 81 -5.92 -6.85 16.04
N LEU A 82 -6.00 -5.71 15.35
CA LEU A 82 -7.27 -5.23 14.78
C LEU A 82 -7.82 -6.22 13.75
N ALA A 83 -6.99 -6.71 12.83
CA ALA A 83 -7.41 -7.71 11.86
C ALA A 83 -7.99 -8.97 12.53
N PHE A 84 -7.35 -9.46 13.59
CA PHE A 84 -7.82 -10.60 14.38
C PHE A 84 -9.14 -10.32 15.12
N ILE A 85 -9.27 -9.17 15.78
CA ILE A 85 -10.49 -8.78 16.50
C ILE A 85 -11.67 -8.65 15.53
N ILE A 86 -11.45 -8.03 14.37
CA ILE A 86 -12.49 -7.86 13.34
C ILE A 86 -12.87 -9.23 12.76
N ALA A 87 -11.89 -10.05 12.37
CA ALA A 87 -12.17 -11.40 11.84
C ALA A 87 -12.96 -12.26 12.83
N LYS A 88 -12.60 -12.23 14.12
CA LYS A 88 -13.30 -12.97 15.17
C LYS A 88 -14.70 -12.41 15.46
N SER A 89 -14.86 -11.10 15.51
CA SER A 89 -16.17 -10.45 15.76
C SER A 89 -17.17 -10.72 14.63
N PHE A 90 -16.68 -10.71 13.38
CA PHE A 90 -17.49 -11.00 12.21
C PHE A 90 -17.61 -12.51 11.91
N HIS A 91 -17.06 -13.39 12.76
CA HIS A 91 -17.02 -14.84 12.56
C HIS A 91 -16.55 -15.26 11.15
N LEU A 92 -15.52 -14.58 10.63
CA LEU A 92 -14.93 -14.98 9.35
C LEU A 92 -14.30 -16.36 9.50
N PRO A 93 -14.42 -17.23 8.48
CA PRO A 93 -13.72 -18.51 8.47
C PRO A 93 -12.22 -18.23 8.58
N THR A 94 -11.62 -18.73 9.67
CA THR A 94 -10.18 -18.65 9.96
C THR A 94 -9.40 -19.67 9.17
#